data_AF-A0A7J9HUL4-F1
#
_entry.id   AF-A0A7J9HUL4-F1
#
_cell.length_a   1.000
_cell.length_b   1.000
_cell.length_c   1.000
_cell.angle_alpha   90.00
_cell.angle_beta   90.00
_cell.angle_gamma   90.00
#
_symmetry.space_group_name_H-M   'P 1'
#
loop_
_entity.id
_entity.type
_entity.pdbx_description
1 polymer ?
#
loop_
_entity_poly.entity_id
_entity_poly.type
_entity_poly.pdbx_seq_one_letter_code
_entity_poly.pdbx_strand_id
1 'polypeptide(L)' 'MPEVIPVCYCGNAAKLNTSWSNDNPGRRFFGCKKFGSGFQKQCLFFS' A
#
# COMPACT_ATOMS: atom_id res chain seq x y z
N MET A 1 -4.65 20.17 -3.58
CA MET A 1 -3.27 19.84 -3.18
C MET A 1 -2.83 18.73 -4.12
N PRO A 2 -1.69 18.82 -4.82
CA PRO A 2 -1.26 17.70 -5.65
C PRO A 2 -1.14 16.47 -4.73
N GLU A 3 -1.86 15.41 -5.06
CA GLU A 3 -1.79 14.13 -4.36
C GLU A 3 -0.35 13.62 -4.51
N VAL A 4 0.48 13.82 -3.48
CA VAL A 4 1.85 13.29 -3.47
C VAL A 4 1.73 11.79 -3.27
N ILE A 5 1.84 11.04 -4.37
CA ILE A 5 1.86 9.58 -4.33
C ILE A 5 3.21 9.15 -3.74
N PRO A 6 3.23 8.49 -2.57
CA PRO A 6 4.49 8.08 -1.97
C PRO A 6 5.16 6.98 -2.79
N VAL A 7 6.47 6.87 -2.67
CA VAL A 7 7.27 5.83 -3.34
C VAL A 7 7.60 4.74 -2.32
N CYS A 8 7.32 3.49 -2.65
CA CYS A 8 7.65 2.36 -1.78
C CYS A 8 9.15 2.04 -1.82
N TYR A 9 9.65 1.21 -0.90
CA TYR A 9 11.08 0.83 -0.88
C TYR A 9 11.57 0.04 -2.10
N CYS A 10 10.68 -0.35 -3.03
CA CYS A 10 11.07 -0.89 -4.32
C CYS A 10 11.32 0.20 -5.38
N GLY A 11 11.23 1.49 -5.03
CA GLY A 11 11.34 2.62 -5.97
C GLY A 11 10.12 2.79 -6.89
N ASN A 12 8.98 2.16 -6.56
CA ASN A 12 7.76 2.26 -7.36
C ASN A 12 6.74 3.16 -6.65
N ALA A 13 5.88 3.85 -7.41
CA ALA A 13 4.73 4.54 -6.86
C ALA A 13 3.85 3.57 -6.04
N ALA A 14 3.49 3.99 -4.83
CA ALA A 14 2.62 3.24 -3.95
C ALA A 14 1.19 3.27 -4.48
N LYS A 15 0.47 2.19 -4.19
CA LYS A 15 -0.93 2.02 -4.54
C LYS A 15 -1.80 2.38 -3.34
N LEU A 16 -2.85 3.16 -3.56
CA LEU A 16 -3.91 3.36 -2.57
C LEU A 16 -4.73 2.07 -2.45
N ASN A 17 -4.80 1.52 -1.26
CA ASN A 17 -5.58 0.33 -0.92
C ASN A 17 -6.63 0.67 0.14
N THR A 18 -7.65 -0.18 0.22
CA THR A 18 -8.69 -0.12 1.25
C THR A 18 -8.52 -1.33 2.15
N SER A 19 -8.51 -1.10 3.46
CA SER A 19 -8.52 -2.15 4.47
C SER A 19 -9.92 -2.75 4.59
N TRP A 20 -9.97 -4.08 4.55
CA TRP A 20 -11.18 -4.88 4.72
C TRP A 20 -11.13 -5.72 6.01
N SER A 21 -10.18 -5.44 6.90
CA SER A 21 -10.14 -6.11 8.19
C SER A 21 -11.27 -5.60 9.09
N ASN A 22 -11.71 -6.46 10.02
CA ASN A 22 -12.77 -6.12 10.96
C ASN A 22 -12.37 -4.96 11.89
N ASP A 23 -11.08 -4.84 12.21
CA ASP A 23 -10.57 -3.79 13.12
C ASP A 23 -10.37 -2.45 12.42
N ASN A 24 -10.20 -2.45 11.09
CA ASN A 24 -9.93 -1.25 10.30
C ASN A 24 -10.77 -1.22 9.00
N PRO A 25 -12.10 -1.33 9.05
CA PRO A 25 -12.92 -1.42 7.85
C PRO A 25 -12.94 -0.07 7.11
N GLY A 26 -12.74 -0.11 5.80
CA GLY A 26 -12.87 1.06 4.92
C GLY A 26 -11.72 2.07 5.00
N ARG A 27 -10.75 1.90 5.92
CA ARG A 27 -9.59 2.79 6.00
C ARG A 27 -8.73 2.69 4.74
N ARG A 28 -8.26 3.83 4.26
CA ARG A 28 -7.36 3.93 3.11
C ARG A 28 -5.92 4.04 3.56
N PHE A 29 -5.03 3.38 2.83
CA PHE A 29 -3.60 3.40 3.09
C PHE A 29 -2.81 3.24 1.79
N PHE A 30 -1.59 3.73 1.75
CA PHE A 30 -0.67 3.49 0.63
C PHE A 30 0.17 2.25 0.92
N GLY A 31 0.15 1.30 -0.01
CA GLY A 31 0.96 0.08 0.05
C GLY A 31 1.80 -0.10 -1.20
N CYS A 32 2.85 -0.92 -1.11
CA CYS A 32 3.58 -1.34 -2.31
C CYS A 32 2.62 -1.99 -3.32
N LYS A 33 2.86 -1.87 -4.62
CA LYS A 33 2.06 -2.57 -5.66
C LYS A 33 2.02 -4.10 -5.50
N LYS A 34 2.99 -4.66 -4.78
CA LYS A 34 3.09 -6.09 -4.45
C LYS A 34 2.37 -6.45 -3.14
N PHE A 35 1.75 -5.48 -2.46
CA PHE A 35 1.04 -5.69 -1.22
C PHE A 35 -0.05 -6.75 -1.40
N GLY A 36 -0.08 -7.76 -0.54
CA GLY A 36 -1.03 -8.87 -0.62
C GLY A 36 -0.68 -9.95 -1.67
N SER A 37 0.42 -9.82 -2.40
CA SER A 37 0.90 -10.89 -3.28
C SER A 37 1.60 -11.97 -2.45
N GLY A 38 0.93 -13.10 -2.23
CA GLY A 38 1.50 -14.24 -1.49
C GLY A 38 2.72 -14.90 -2.15
N PHE A 39 2.98 -14.58 -3.42
CA PHE A 39 4.03 -15.20 -4.24
C PHE A 39 5.27 -14.31 -4.43
N GLN A 40 5.23 -13.03 -4.02
CA GLN A 40 6.34 -12.09 -4.25
C GLN A 40 6.88 -11.56 -2.92
N LYS A 41 8.21 -11.42 -2.80
CA LYS A 41 8.81 -10.65 -1.70
C LYS A 41 8.28 -9.20 -1.76
N GLN A 42 7.52 -8.83 -0.75
CA GLN A 42 6.95 -7.50 -0.57
C GLN A 42 7.91 -6.67 0.27
N CYS A 43 8.06 -5.37 -0.03
CA CYS A 43 8.95 -4.50 0.73
C CYS A 43 8.33 -3.94 2.02
N LEU A 44 7.12 -4.37 2.40
CA LEU A 44 6.44 -3.99 3.65
C LEU A 44 6.18 -2.48 3.82
N PHE A 45 6.30 -1.69 2.75
CA PHE A 45 5.91 -0.28 2.77
C PHE A 45 4.41 -0.11 3.07
N PHE A 46 4.10 0.76 4.04
CA PHE A 46 2.75 1.11 4.49
C PHE A 46 2.75 2.57 4.96
N SER A 47 1.78 3.38 4.52
CA SER A 47 1.58 4.79 4.91
C SER A 47 0.11 5.16 4.99
#